data_AF-A0A817PNR0-F1
#
_entry.id   AF-A0A817PNR0-F1
#
_cell.length_a   1.000
_cell.length_b   1.000
_cell.length_c   1.000
_cell.angle_alpha   90.00
_cell.angle_beta   90.00
_cell.angle_gamma   90.00
#
_symmetry.space_group_name_H-M   'P 1'
#
loop_
_entity.id
_entity.type
_entity.pdbx_description
1 polymer ?
#
loop_
_entity_poly.entity_id
_entity_poly.type
_entity_poly.pdbx_seq_one_letter_code
_entity_poly.pdbx_strand_id
1 'polypeptide(L)'
;MSKTGANFGGTVGWDEQTVIGKRAPRPGELKSESAIAAAERAGVAIDTSKKYAAGHNKQHEAAKNTAVLDRETEELHHNRVNPDVSRAIQQARIAKEWTQADLAKHVNEKQQVINEYEQSKAIPNQQVLSKLERALGVKLRGKDVGQPFSTGPKK
;
A
#
# COMPACT_ATOMS: atom_id res chain seq x y z
N MET A 1 82.97 19.72 -5.94
CA MET A 1 82.64 19.13 -4.62
C MET A 1 81.52 19.96 -3.99
N SER A 2 80.56 19.27 -3.35
CA SER A 2 79.47 19.78 -2.47
C SER A 2 78.31 20.55 -3.16
N LYS A 3 77.14 19.98 -3.49
CA LYS A 3 76.00 19.35 -2.75
C LYS A 3 75.17 20.30 -1.86
N THR A 4 73.83 20.12 -1.97
CA THR A 4 72.68 20.58 -1.12
C THR A 4 71.97 21.82 -1.68
N GLY A 5 70.67 21.89 -2.00
CA GLY A 5 69.52 20.96 -1.99
C GLY A 5 68.23 21.80 -2.11
N ALA A 6 67.22 21.35 -2.86
CA ALA A 6 65.83 21.82 -2.75
C ALA A 6 64.87 20.77 -3.33
N ASN A 7 63.84 20.47 -2.54
CA ASN A 7 62.91 19.35 -2.65
C ASN A 7 62.10 19.31 -3.96
N PHE A 8 61.89 18.08 -4.45
CA PHE A 8 60.84 17.74 -5.43
C PHE A 8 59.46 18.01 -4.81
N GLY A 9 58.91 19.20 -5.07
CA GLY A 9 57.54 19.56 -4.73
C GLY A 9 56.61 19.25 -5.89
N GLY A 10 55.88 18.15 -5.79
CA GLY A 10 54.88 17.74 -6.78
C GLY A 10 54.39 16.32 -6.51
N THR A 11 53.88 16.05 -5.31
CA THR A 11 53.11 14.83 -5.04
C THR A 11 51.87 14.87 -5.92
N VAL A 12 51.93 14.20 -7.07
CA VAL A 12 50.78 13.72 -7.81
C VAL A 12 49.93 12.94 -6.80
N GLY A 13 48.77 13.49 -6.44
CA GLY A 13 47.85 12.87 -5.50
C GLY A 13 47.34 11.56 -6.09
N TRP A 14 47.91 10.45 -5.66
CA TRP A 14 47.50 9.08 -6.01
C TRP A 14 46.23 8.62 -5.27
N ASP A 15 45.47 9.54 -4.65
CA ASP A 15 44.30 9.24 -3.83
C ASP A 15 42.97 9.81 -4.38
N GLU A 16 42.92 10.30 -5.62
CA GLU A 16 41.63 10.57 -6.27
C GLU A 16 41.10 9.31 -6.94
N GLN A 17 40.67 8.35 -6.11
CA GLN A 17 39.86 7.24 -6.61
C GLN A 17 38.51 7.82 -7.08
N THR A 18 38.35 8.00 -8.39
CA THR A 18 37.06 8.35 -8.99
C THR A 18 36.08 7.19 -8.75
N VAL A 19 35.25 7.29 -7.71
CA VAL A 19 34.18 6.32 -7.46
C VAL A 19 33.05 6.56 -8.45
N ILE A 20 33.15 5.95 -9.62
CA ILE A 20 32.04 5.86 -10.57
C ILE A 20 31.10 4.77 -10.07
N GLY A 21 30.00 5.12 -9.38
CA GLY A 21 29.07 4.08 -8.94
C GLY A 21 27.91 4.42 -7.99
N LYS A 22 27.60 5.67 -7.65
CA LYS A 22 26.41 5.97 -6.82
C LYS A 22 25.28 6.49 -7.70
N ARG A 23 24.34 5.61 -8.05
CA ARG A 23 23.05 6.00 -8.63
C ARG A 23 22.34 6.94 -7.65
N ALA A 24 21.73 8.01 -8.19
CA ALA A 24 20.90 8.90 -7.39
C ALA A 24 19.80 8.09 -6.68
N PRO A 25 19.51 8.39 -5.40
CA PRO A 25 18.49 7.67 -4.65
C PRO A 25 17.13 7.82 -5.32
N ARG A 26 16.35 6.75 -5.35
CA ARG A 26 14.99 6.77 -5.92
C ARG A 26 14.08 7.64 -5.06
N PRO A 27 13.01 8.25 -5.61
CA PRO A 27 12.09 9.08 -4.84
C PRO A 27 11.46 8.37 -3.62
N GLY A 28 11.29 7.04 -3.66
CA GLY A 28 10.80 6.26 -2.51
C GLY A 28 11.84 6.10 -1.38
N GLU A 29 13.12 6.15 -1.72
CA GLU A 29 14.24 6.00 -0.78
C GLU A 29 14.48 7.29 -0.01
N LEU A 30 14.32 8.44 -0.67
CA LEU A 30 14.34 9.77 -0.05
C LEU A 30 13.20 9.99 0.95
N LYS A 31 12.09 9.25 0.82
CA LYS A 31 10.93 9.30 1.74
C LYS A 31 11.04 8.32 2.91
N SER A 32 12.11 7.53 2.98
CA SER A 32 12.33 6.59 4.09
C SER A 32 12.65 7.35 5.37
N GLU A 33 12.25 6.80 6.53
CA GLU A 33 12.54 7.40 7.84
C GLU A 33 14.04 7.61 8.05
N SER A 34 14.85 6.65 7.61
CA SER A 34 16.32 6.75 7.65
C SER A 34 16.87 7.88 6.80
N ALA A 35 16.30 8.13 5.61
CA ALA A 35 16.76 9.20 4.72
C ALA A 35 16.33 10.58 5.24
N ILE A 36 15.12 10.68 5.79
CA ILE A 36 14.61 11.92 6.41
C ILE A 36 15.46 12.26 7.64
N ALA A 37 15.70 11.31 8.53
CA ALA A 37 16.54 11.54 9.73
C ALA A 37 18.00 11.88 9.37
N ALA A 38 18.54 11.32 8.28
CA ALA A 38 19.87 11.70 7.78
C ALA A 38 19.89 13.13 7.22
N ALA A 39 18.85 13.53 6.48
CA ALA A 39 18.68 14.89 5.96
C ALA A 39 18.53 15.92 7.11
N GLU A 40 17.76 15.60 8.15
CA GLU A 40 17.61 16.45 9.35
C GLU A 40 18.95 16.68 10.06
N ARG A 41 19.72 15.61 10.30
CA ARG A 41 21.05 15.72 10.93
C ARG A 41 22.06 16.48 10.09
N ALA A 42 21.98 16.35 8.77
CA ALA A 42 22.85 17.03 7.83
C ALA A 42 22.45 18.48 7.55
N GLY A 43 21.32 18.96 8.12
CA GLY A 43 20.80 20.30 7.87
C GLY A 43 20.34 20.52 6.43
N VAL A 44 20.02 19.44 5.70
CA VAL A 44 19.52 19.49 4.34
C VAL A 44 18.05 19.92 4.36
N ALA A 45 17.62 20.76 3.42
CA ALA A 45 16.24 21.23 3.35
C ALA A 45 15.25 20.06 3.13
N ILE A 46 14.20 20.01 3.95
CA ILE A 46 13.13 19.00 3.89
C ILE A 46 11.83 19.71 3.53
N ASP A 47 11.21 19.28 2.45
CA ASP A 47 9.88 19.77 2.06
C ASP A 47 8.79 18.98 2.81
N THR A 48 7.88 19.71 3.45
CA THR A 48 6.76 19.13 4.20
C THR A 48 5.43 19.58 3.61
N SER A 49 4.67 18.64 3.06
CA SER A 49 3.33 18.89 2.52
C SER A 49 2.24 18.19 3.35
N LYS A 50 1.13 18.88 3.65
CA LYS A 50 -0.04 18.25 4.27
C LYS A 50 -0.68 17.25 3.29
N LYS A 51 -0.96 16.03 3.74
CA LYS A 51 -1.65 15.02 2.92
C LYS A 51 -3.11 15.43 2.66
N TYR A 52 -3.61 15.13 1.46
CA TYR A 52 -5.03 15.25 1.15
C TYR A 52 -5.85 14.37 2.11
N ALA A 53 -6.95 14.91 2.62
CA ALA A 53 -7.79 14.32 3.68
C ALA A 53 -7.10 14.10 5.06
N ALA A 54 -5.90 14.66 5.30
CA ALA A 54 -5.27 14.59 6.62
C ALA A 54 -6.16 15.22 7.71
N GLY A 55 -6.27 14.53 8.85
CA GLY A 55 -7.09 14.96 9.99
C GLY A 55 -8.58 14.59 9.90
N HIS A 56 -8.99 13.79 8.92
CA HIS A 56 -10.36 13.32 8.75
C HIS A 56 -10.45 11.80 8.92
N ASN A 57 -11.58 11.29 9.40
CA ASN A 57 -11.86 9.87 9.64
C ASN A 57 -12.98 9.34 8.74
N LYS A 58 -12.98 9.74 7.46
CA LYS A 58 -14.02 9.31 6.52
C LYS A 58 -13.98 7.78 6.35
N GLN A 59 -15.09 7.12 6.67
CA GLN A 59 -15.17 5.66 6.75
C GLN A 59 -15.56 4.99 5.42
N HIS A 60 -16.27 5.72 4.56
CA HIS A 60 -16.74 5.24 3.26
C HIS A 60 -16.08 6.02 2.14
N GLU A 61 -15.13 5.39 1.45
CA GLU A 61 -14.52 5.95 0.25
C GLU A 61 -15.09 5.33 -1.02
N ALA A 62 -15.05 6.10 -2.10
CA ALA A 62 -15.44 5.63 -3.41
C ALA A 62 -14.54 4.45 -3.83
N ALA A 63 -15.14 3.40 -4.40
CA ALA A 63 -14.41 2.21 -4.84
C ALA A 63 -13.53 2.47 -6.08
N LYS A 64 -13.83 3.53 -6.83
CA LYS A 64 -13.12 3.96 -8.05
C LYS A 64 -12.71 5.43 -7.94
N ASN A 65 -11.72 5.84 -8.73
CA ASN A 65 -11.31 7.23 -8.83
C ASN A 65 -12.40 8.06 -9.53
N THR A 66 -12.99 9.00 -8.80
CA THR A 66 -14.11 9.83 -9.27
C THR A 66 -13.73 10.72 -10.46
N ALA A 67 -12.47 11.17 -10.56
CA ALA A 67 -12.00 11.98 -11.69
C ALA A 67 -11.78 11.16 -12.98
N VAL A 68 -11.70 9.83 -12.87
CA VAL A 68 -11.72 8.94 -14.04
C VAL A 68 -13.16 8.73 -14.49
N LEU A 69 -14.07 8.47 -13.54
CA LEU A 69 -15.50 8.30 -13.81
C LEU A 69 -16.12 9.54 -14.47
N ASP A 70 -15.72 10.74 -14.05
CA ASP A 70 -16.21 12.00 -14.62
C ASP A 70 -15.76 12.23 -16.08
N ARG A 71 -14.66 11.60 -16.49
CA ARG A 71 -14.13 11.68 -17.87
C ARG A 71 -14.61 10.54 -18.76
N GLU A 72 -15.10 9.44 -18.21
CA GLU A 72 -15.65 8.32 -18.97
C GLU A 72 -17.08 8.65 -19.44
N THR A 73 -17.27 8.78 -20.76
CA THR A 73 -18.56 9.15 -21.37
C THR A 73 -19.28 8.00 -22.09
N GLU A 74 -18.71 6.79 -22.11
CA GLU A 74 -19.32 5.59 -22.72
C GLU A 74 -19.69 4.52 -21.69
N GLU A 75 -20.48 3.53 -22.12
CA GLU A 75 -21.30 2.60 -21.32
C GLU A 75 -20.59 2.02 -20.07
N LEU A 76 -21.13 2.35 -18.90
CA LEU A 76 -20.55 2.10 -17.59
C LEU A 76 -20.68 0.63 -17.13
N HIS A 77 -19.99 -0.30 -17.80
CA HIS A 77 -19.92 -1.68 -17.36
C HIS A 77 -19.03 -1.82 -16.11
N HIS A 78 -19.59 -2.35 -15.03
CA HIS A 78 -18.88 -2.57 -13.78
C HIS A 78 -18.64 -4.05 -13.54
N ASN A 79 -17.37 -4.45 -13.51
CA ASN A 79 -16.97 -5.77 -13.05
C ASN A 79 -17.45 -5.99 -11.60
N ARG A 80 -18.24 -7.04 -11.41
CA ARG A 80 -18.76 -7.45 -10.10
C ARG A 80 -17.81 -8.41 -9.41
N VAL A 81 -18.08 -8.71 -8.14
CA VAL A 81 -17.35 -9.70 -7.36
C VAL A 81 -17.44 -11.09 -8.01
N ASN A 82 -16.30 -11.78 -8.16
CA ASN A 82 -16.26 -13.14 -8.69
C ASN A 82 -17.09 -14.10 -7.80
N PRO A 83 -17.91 -15.00 -8.39
CA PRO A 83 -18.58 -16.11 -7.68
C PRO A 83 -17.71 -16.93 -6.71
N ASP A 84 -16.41 -17.08 -6.95
CA ASP A 84 -15.51 -17.77 -6.01
C ASP A 84 -15.41 -17.05 -4.66
N VAL A 85 -15.34 -15.72 -4.70
CA VAL A 85 -15.25 -14.88 -3.50
C VAL A 85 -16.56 -14.91 -2.72
N SER A 86 -17.70 -14.89 -3.41
CA SER A 86 -19.01 -14.94 -2.76
C SER A 86 -19.24 -16.28 -2.04
N ARG A 87 -18.85 -17.39 -2.68
CA ARG A 87 -18.85 -18.72 -2.03
C ARG A 87 -17.93 -18.78 -0.82
N ALA A 88 -16.72 -18.26 -0.93
CA ALA A 88 -15.76 -18.25 0.19
C ALA A 88 -16.29 -17.47 1.40
N ILE A 89 -16.97 -16.33 1.17
CA ILE A 89 -17.62 -15.54 2.24
C ILE A 89 -18.70 -16.38 2.93
N GLN A 90 -19.60 -16.99 2.15
CA GLN A 90 -20.69 -17.81 2.70
C GLN A 90 -20.15 -18.99 3.52
N GLN A 91 -19.17 -19.71 2.98
CA GLN A 91 -18.56 -20.87 3.65
C GLN A 91 -17.89 -20.46 4.97
N ALA A 92 -17.09 -19.39 4.96
CA ALA A 92 -16.43 -18.91 6.16
C ALA A 92 -17.42 -18.40 7.21
N ARG A 93 -18.53 -17.78 6.78
CA ARG A 93 -19.60 -17.35 7.68
C ARG A 93 -20.29 -18.55 8.35
N ILE A 94 -20.64 -19.57 7.58
CA ILE A 94 -21.27 -20.79 8.08
C ILE A 94 -20.33 -21.54 9.04
N ALA A 95 -19.04 -21.63 8.70
CA ALA A 95 -18.03 -22.26 9.56
C ALA A 95 -17.85 -21.56 10.91
N LYS A 96 -18.21 -20.27 11.00
CA LYS A 96 -18.23 -19.47 12.24
C LYS A 96 -19.60 -19.40 12.91
N GLU A 97 -20.60 -20.08 12.36
CA GLU A 97 -21.99 -20.07 12.83
C GLU A 97 -22.60 -18.66 12.91
N TRP A 98 -22.13 -17.73 12.07
CA TRP A 98 -22.62 -16.36 12.06
C TRP A 98 -23.80 -16.18 11.12
N THR A 99 -24.79 -15.39 11.51
CA THR A 99 -25.77 -14.89 10.54
C THR A 99 -25.14 -13.80 9.69
N GLN A 100 -25.77 -13.47 8.55
CA GLN A 100 -25.36 -12.30 7.77
C GLN A 100 -25.40 -11.01 8.62
N ALA A 101 -26.32 -10.92 9.59
CA ALA A 101 -26.45 -9.77 10.50
C ALA A 101 -25.32 -9.68 11.51
N ASP A 102 -24.87 -10.82 12.01
CA ASP A 102 -23.71 -10.86 12.89
C ASP A 102 -22.45 -10.46 12.13
N LEU A 103 -22.26 -10.98 10.91
CA LEU A 103 -21.15 -10.56 10.06
C LEU A 103 -21.20 -9.05 9.75
N ALA A 104 -22.37 -8.51 9.43
CA ALA A 104 -22.54 -7.09 9.15
C ALA A 104 -22.17 -6.21 10.35
N LYS A 105 -22.59 -6.60 11.56
CA LYS A 105 -22.22 -5.93 12.83
C LYS A 105 -20.70 -5.96 13.07
N HIS A 106 -20.05 -7.11 12.87
CA HIS A 106 -18.59 -7.24 13.08
C HIS A 106 -17.78 -6.37 12.10
N VAL A 107 -18.27 -6.22 10.87
CA VAL A 107 -17.59 -5.48 9.79
C VAL A 107 -18.01 -4.00 9.78
N ASN A 108 -19.01 -3.62 10.58
CA ASN A 108 -19.63 -2.29 10.59
C ASN A 108 -20.13 -1.87 9.20
N GLU A 109 -20.85 -2.76 8.53
CA GLU A 109 -21.49 -2.53 7.24
C GLU A 109 -22.98 -2.89 7.33
N LYS A 110 -23.78 -2.50 6.33
CA LYS A 110 -25.19 -2.86 6.29
C LYS A 110 -25.36 -4.34 5.90
N GLN A 111 -26.39 -4.98 6.46
CA GLN A 111 -26.84 -6.33 6.08
C GLN A 111 -26.94 -6.53 4.57
N GLN A 112 -27.55 -5.53 3.90
CA GLN A 112 -27.77 -5.55 2.46
C GLN A 112 -26.45 -5.63 1.69
N VAL A 113 -25.41 -4.92 2.14
CA VAL A 113 -24.09 -4.96 1.50
C VAL A 113 -23.54 -6.38 1.55
N ILE A 114 -23.56 -7.03 2.72
CA ILE A 114 -23.12 -8.42 2.88
C ILE A 114 -23.88 -9.35 1.93
N ASN A 115 -25.20 -9.20 1.85
CA ASN A 115 -26.04 -9.99 0.95
C ASN A 115 -25.65 -9.81 -0.53
N GLU A 116 -25.37 -8.57 -0.97
CA GLU A 116 -24.92 -8.28 -2.33
C GLU A 116 -23.55 -8.90 -2.65
N TYR A 117 -22.65 -8.97 -1.66
CA TYR A 117 -21.37 -9.67 -1.80
C TYR A 117 -21.54 -11.19 -1.89
N GLU A 118 -22.38 -11.78 -1.04
CA GLU A 118 -22.70 -13.22 -1.08
C GLU A 118 -23.46 -13.62 -2.36
N GLN A 119 -24.12 -12.69 -3.05
CA GLN A 119 -24.81 -12.90 -4.34
C GLN A 119 -23.98 -12.52 -5.58
N SER A 120 -22.71 -12.09 -5.42
CA SER A 120 -21.88 -11.61 -6.53
C SER A 120 -22.45 -10.41 -7.31
N LYS A 121 -23.34 -9.62 -6.69
CA LYS A 121 -23.92 -8.41 -7.28
C LYS A 121 -23.14 -7.15 -6.92
N ALA A 122 -22.38 -7.19 -5.84
CA ALA A 122 -21.63 -6.04 -5.34
C ALA A 122 -20.50 -5.61 -6.30
N ILE A 123 -20.23 -4.30 -6.32
CA ILE A 123 -18.99 -3.74 -6.87
C ILE A 123 -17.88 -3.98 -5.83
N PRO A 124 -16.75 -4.60 -6.20
CA PRO A 124 -15.66 -4.83 -5.26
C PRO A 124 -15.12 -3.52 -4.66
N ASN A 125 -15.28 -3.35 -3.35
CA ASN A 125 -14.61 -2.29 -2.58
C ASN A 125 -13.50 -2.90 -1.72
N GLN A 126 -12.26 -2.45 -1.91
CA GLN A 126 -11.08 -2.97 -1.21
C GLN A 126 -11.16 -2.79 0.31
N GLN A 127 -11.80 -1.74 0.80
CA GLN A 127 -11.98 -1.50 2.24
C GLN A 127 -12.91 -2.55 2.85
N VAL A 128 -14.07 -2.78 2.22
CA VAL A 128 -15.05 -3.78 2.67
C VAL A 128 -14.45 -5.18 2.63
N LEU A 129 -13.79 -5.55 1.51
CA LEU A 129 -13.11 -6.84 1.38
C LEU A 129 -12.03 -7.02 2.46
N SER A 130 -11.23 -6.00 2.76
CA SER A 130 -10.21 -6.08 3.81
C SER A 130 -10.80 -6.24 5.22
N LYS A 131 -11.99 -5.68 5.49
CA LYS A 131 -12.68 -5.91 6.77
C LYS A 131 -13.25 -7.32 6.84
N LEU A 132 -13.86 -7.80 5.74
CA LEU A 132 -14.39 -9.18 5.64
C LEU A 132 -13.31 -10.23 5.81
N GLU A 133 -12.15 -10.06 5.17
CA GLU A 133 -11.01 -10.99 5.32
C GLU A 133 -10.56 -11.13 6.77
N ARG A 134 -10.48 -10.01 7.50
CA ARG A 134 -10.10 -9.99 8.92
C ARG A 134 -11.17 -10.60 9.81
N ALA A 135 -12.44 -10.29 9.57
CA ALA A 135 -13.55 -10.80 10.36
C ALA A 135 -13.74 -12.31 10.15
N LEU A 136 -13.64 -12.79 8.91
CA LEU A 136 -13.85 -14.19 8.54
C LEU A 136 -12.57 -15.03 8.65
N GLY A 137 -11.39 -14.42 8.68
CA GLY A 137 -10.12 -15.15 8.76
C GLY A 137 -9.77 -15.91 7.48
N VAL A 138 -10.31 -15.49 6.33
CA VAL A 138 -10.05 -16.08 5.01
C VAL A 138 -9.63 -14.99 4.02
N LYS A 139 -8.76 -15.33 3.07
CA LYS A 139 -8.40 -14.43 1.98
C LYS A 139 -9.53 -14.37 0.96
N LEU A 140 -9.91 -13.16 0.56
CA LEU A 140 -11.00 -12.90 -0.39
C LEU A 140 -10.50 -12.14 -1.63
N ARG A 141 -9.18 -11.93 -1.72
CA ARG A 141 -8.50 -11.18 -2.77
C ARG A 141 -7.28 -11.93 -3.29
N GLY A 142 -6.94 -11.65 -4.55
CA GLY A 142 -5.77 -12.26 -5.20
C GLY A 142 -6.05 -13.68 -5.67
N LYS A 143 -4.98 -14.49 -5.78
CA LYS A 143 -5.04 -15.86 -6.33
C LYS A 143 -5.47 -16.91 -5.29
N ASP A 144 -5.26 -16.63 -4.01
CA ASP A 144 -5.46 -17.59 -2.90
C ASP A 144 -6.84 -17.43 -2.22
N VAL A 145 -7.92 -17.28 -3.00
CA VAL A 145 -9.26 -17.09 -2.43
C VAL A 145 -9.68 -18.32 -1.61
N GLY A 146 -10.19 -18.11 -0.40
CA GLY A 146 -10.64 -19.18 0.51
C GLY A 146 -9.55 -19.75 1.42
N GLN A 147 -8.28 -19.42 1.20
CA GLN A 147 -7.18 -19.80 2.10
C GLN A 147 -7.24 -19.01 3.42
N PRO A 148 -6.68 -19.53 4.53
CA PRO A 148 -6.66 -18.81 5.80
C PRO A 148 -5.94 -17.45 5.67
N PHE A 149 -6.52 -16.43 6.27
CA PHE A 149 -5.96 -15.09 6.29
C PHE A 149 -4.83 -15.03 7.32
N SER A 150 -3.59 -14.93 6.84
CA SER A 150 -2.45 -14.62 7.70
C SER A 150 -2.39 -13.12 7.97
N THR A 151 -2.49 -12.74 9.24
CA THR A 151 -2.29 -11.37 9.73
C THR A 151 -0.81 -11.01 9.93
N GLY A 152 0.12 -11.93 9.60
CA GLY A 152 1.54 -11.72 9.77
C GLY A 152 2.11 -10.61 8.87
N PRO A 153 3.19 -9.93 9.29
CA PRO A 153 3.85 -8.94 8.44
C PRO A 153 4.27 -9.61 7.13
N LYS A 154 3.88 -9.03 6.00
CA LYS A 154 4.47 -9.41 4.71
C LYS A 154 5.96 -9.07 4.78
N LYS A 155 6.79 -10.10 4.93
CA LYS A 155 8.26 -9.99 4.79
C LYS A 155 8.62 -9.46 3.40
#